data_AF-A0A968X5Q4-F1
#
_entry.id   AF-A0A968X5Q4-F1
#
_cell.length_a   1.000
_cell.length_b   1.000
_cell.length_c   1.000
_cell.angle_alpha   90.00
_cell.angle_beta   90.00
_cell.angle_gamma   90.00
#
_symmetry.space_group_name_H-M   'P 1'
#
loop_
_entity.id
_entity.type
_entity.pdbx_description
1 polymer ?
#
loop_
_entity_poly.entity_id
_entity_poly.type
_entity_poly.pdbx_seq_one_letter_code
_entity_poly.pdbx_strand_id
1 'polypeptide(L)'
;MVIDELHTYRGIFGSHVANVVRRLKRLCAFYGARPVFVLASATIANPQEHAERLIESPVTVISNDGSPKGERNIVLVNPPLLDAELGIRQSAQFVARDIAARLIREGAQTICFARSRQATELLLTYLRGATIDVGRPSSVLGYRGGYLPEERRAIEKGLREGGVRGVVATNALELGIDIG
;
A
#
# COMPACT_ATOMS: atom_id res chain seq x y z
N MET A 1 1.99 -8.56 -23.78
CA MET A 1 1.54 -9.14 -22.50
C MET A 1 2.04 -8.25 -21.39
N VAL A 2 1.18 -7.92 -20.43
CA VAL A 2 1.52 -7.04 -19.30
C VAL A 2 1.58 -7.88 -18.03
N ILE A 3 2.62 -7.70 -17.23
CA ILE A 3 2.78 -8.31 -15.90
C ILE A 3 2.97 -7.16 -14.91
N ASP A 4 1.95 -6.90 -14.10
CA ASP A 4 2.01 -5.87 -13.07
C ASP A 4 2.51 -6.45 -11.75
N GLU A 5 3.01 -5.60 -10.86
CA GLU A 5 3.46 -5.96 -9.52
C GLU A 5 4.48 -7.11 -9.49
N LEU A 6 5.45 -7.08 -10.40
CA LEU A 6 6.47 -8.12 -10.59
C LEU A 6 7.16 -8.57 -9.28
N HIS A 7 7.41 -7.63 -8.38
CA HIS A 7 8.03 -7.87 -7.08
C HIS A 7 7.24 -8.83 -6.16
N THR A 8 5.95 -9.04 -6.42
CA THR A 8 5.11 -10.00 -5.70
C THR A 8 5.39 -11.45 -6.13
N TYR A 9 5.83 -11.66 -7.37
CA TYR A 9 6.11 -12.98 -7.94
C TYR A 9 7.50 -13.50 -7.55
N ARG A 10 7.74 -13.68 -6.25
CA ARG A 10 9.02 -14.17 -5.70
C ARG A 10 8.85 -15.46 -4.90
N GLY A 11 9.97 -16.11 -4.59
CA GLY A 11 9.98 -17.37 -3.85
C GLY A 11 9.21 -18.48 -4.57
N ILE A 12 8.55 -19.36 -3.80
CA ILE A 12 7.78 -20.49 -4.33
C ILE A 12 6.69 -20.02 -5.29
N PHE A 13 5.96 -18.95 -4.94
CA PHE A 13 4.92 -18.40 -5.78
C PHE A 13 5.47 -17.90 -7.12
N GLY A 14 6.59 -17.16 -7.10
CA GLY A 14 7.30 -16.73 -8.31
C GLY A 14 7.72 -17.90 -9.21
N SER A 15 8.21 -19.00 -8.63
CA SER A 15 8.57 -20.21 -9.37
C SER A 15 7.38 -20.85 -10.08
N HIS A 16 6.19 -20.85 -9.46
CA HIS A 16 4.97 -21.30 -10.12
C HIS A 16 4.58 -20.39 -11.27
N VAL A 17 4.62 -19.06 -11.07
CA VAL A 17 4.30 -18.08 -12.11
C VAL A 17 5.25 -18.20 -13.31
N ALA A 18 6.55 -18.41 -13.08
CA ALA A 18 7.52 -18.66 -14.15
C ALA A 18 7.10 -19.85 -15.04
N ASN A 19 6.63 -20.95 -14.43
CA ASN A 19 6.14 -22.11 -15.19
C ASN A 19 4.85 -21.81 -15.97
N VAL A 20 3.97 -20.96 -15.45
CA VAL A 20 2.79 -20.49 -16.18
C VAL A 20 3.22 -19.66 -17.40
N VAL A 21 4.18 -18.74 -17.23
CA VAL A 21 4.73 -17.94 -18.33
C VAL A 21 5.39 -18.81 -19.40
N ARG A 22 6.16 -19.84 -19.02
CA ARG A 22 6.74 -20.82 -19.97
C ARG A 22 5.68 -21.51 -20.81
N ARG A 23 4.62 -22.00 -20.17
CA ARG A 23 3.50 -22.68 -20.85
C ARG A 23 2.79 -21.74 -21.82
N LEU A 24 2.61 -20.47 -21.43
CA LEU A 24 2.02 -19.46 -22.28
C LEU A 24 2.91 -19.13 -23.48
N LYS A 25 4.23 -18.92 -23.29
CA LYS A 25 5.19 -18.70 -24.37
C LYS A 25 5.15 -19.85 -25.39
N ARG A 26 5.12 -21.10 -24.91
CA ARG A 26 4.99 -22.30 -25.76
C ARG A 26 3.70 -22.30 -26.57
N LEU A 27 2.57 -21.93 -25.95
CA LEU A 27 1.28 -21.85 -26.64
C LEU A 27 1.28 -20.75 -27.71
N CYS A 28 1.76 -19.55 -27.38
CA CYS A 28 1.90 -18.46 -28.35
C CYS A 28 2.76 -18.89 -29.54
N ALA A 29 3.89 -19.53 -29.29
CA ALA A 29 4.78 -20.01 -30.35
C ALA A 29 4.10 -21.05 -31.26
N PHE A 30 3.29 -21.96 -30.70
CA PHE A 30 2.51 -22.92 -31.48
C PHE A 30 1.53 -22.23 -32.46
N TYR A 31 0.94 -21.11 -32.06
CA TYR A 31 0.09 -20.27 -32.92
C TYR A 31 0.86 -19.23 -33.74
N GLY A 32 2.20 -19.31 -33.80
CA GLY A 32 3.02 -18.38 -34.59
C GLY A 32 3.18 -16.98 -33.97
N ALA A 33 2.77 -16.78 -32.72
CA ALA A 33 2.88 -15.51 -32.00
C ALA A 33 4.10 -15.47 -31.07
N ARG A 34 4.78 -14.32 -31.00
CA ARG A 34 5.87 -14.03 -30.05
C ARG A 34 5.58 -12.74 -29.30
N PRO A 35 4.85 -12.81 -28.16
CA PRO A 35 4.41 -11.60 -27.46
C PRO A 35 5.59 -10.84 -26.83
N VAL A 36 5.53 -9.51 -26.90
CA VAL A 36 6.38 -8.62 -26.11
C VAL A 36 5.87 -8.57 -24.68
N PHE A 37 6.76 -8.59 -23.70
CA PHE A 37 6.44 -8.46 -22.28
C PHE A 37 6.71 -7.03 -21.82
N VAL A 38 5.73 -6.43 -21.15
CA VAL A 38 5.85 -5.17 -20.43
C VAL A 38 5.61 -5.47 -18.97
N LEU A 39 6.56 -5.13 -18.10
CA LEU A 39 6.50 -5.45 -16.68
C LEU A 39 6.55 -4.18 -15.84
N ALA A 40 5.73 -4.13 -14.79
CA ALA A 40 5.77 -3.08 -13.78
C ALA A 40 6.10 -3.68 -12.41
N SER A 41 6.84 -2.94 -11.59
CA SER A 41 7.33 -3.40 -10.29
C SER A 41 7.49 -2.24 -9.33
N ALA A 42 7.24 -2.46 -8.04
CA ALA A 42 7.76 -1.61 -6.99
C ALA A 42 9.30 -1.61 -6.98
N THR A 43 9.89 -0.64 -6.27
CA THR A 43 11.34 -0.51 -6.13
C THR A 43 11.94 -1.73 -5.45
N ILE A 44 12.70 -2.52 -6.22
CA ILE A 44 13.47 -3.69 -5.75
C ILE A 44 14.94 -3.55 -6.17
N ALA A 45 15.83 -4.23 -5.47
CA ALA A 45 17.27 -4.13 -5.71
C ALA A 45 17.71 -4.72 -7.06
N ASN A 46 17.01 -5.75 -7.56
CA ASN A 46 17.39 -6.52 -8.75
C ASN A 46 16.24 -6.68 -9.78
N PRO A 47 15.65 -5.59 -10.28
CA PRO A 47 14.44 -5.65 -11.12
C PRO A 47 14.69 -6.35 -12.46
N GLN A 48 15.85 -6.09 -13.07
CA GLN A 48 16.22 -6.73 -14.35
C GLN A 48 16.34 -8.23 -14.20
N GLU A 49 17.19 -8.69 -13.28
CA GLU A 49 17.44 -10.11 -13.04
C GLU A 49 16.16 -10.86 -12.67
N HIS A 50 15.33 -10.26 -11.81
CA HIS A 50 14.07 -10.85 -11.40
C HIS A 50 13.09 -11.01 -12.57
N ALA A 51 12.94 -9.97 -13.41
CA ALA A 51 12.13 -10.02 -14.61
C ALA A 51 12.64 -11.08 -15.60
N GLU A 52 13.94 -11.06 -15.92
CA GLU A 52 14.56 -12.00 -16.87
C GLU A 52 14.42 -13.46 -16.40
N ARG A 53 14.55 -13.73 -15.10
CA ARG A 53 14.32 -15.06 -14.53
C ARG A 53 12.85 -15.50 -14.63
N LEU A 54 11.92 -14.56 -14.45
CA LEU A 54 10.48 -14.87 -14.51
C LEU A 54 10.03 -15.15 -15.94
N ILE A 55 10.48 -14.36 -16.92
CA ILE A 55 10.02 -14.45 -18.32
C ILE A 55 10.96 -15.23 -19.24
N GLU A 56 12.18 -15.53 -18.80
CA GLU A 56 13.25 -16.18 -19.56
C GLU A 56 13.54 -15.48 -20.90
N SER A 57 13.69 -14.17 -20.85
CA SER A 57 13.96 -13.29 -22.00
C SER A 57 14.61 -12.01 -21.51
N PRO A 58 15.51 -11.41 -22.31
CA PRO A 58 16.16 -10.16 -21.94
C PRO A 58 15.14 -9.04 -21.75
N VAL A 59 15.40 -8.16 -20.81
CA VAL A 59 14.55 -6.99 -20.54
C VAL A 59 15.37 -5.72 -20.49
N THR A 60 14.74 -4.60 -20.82
CA THR A 60 15.32 -3.26 -20.65
C THR A 60 14.62 -2.58 -19.48
N VAL A 61 15.40 -2.20 -18.45
CA VAL A 61 14.83 -1.51 -17.28
C VAL A 61 14.64 -0.04 -17.59
N ILE A 62 13.43 0.46 -17.33
CA ILE A 62 13.10 1.88 -17.37
C ILE A 62 12.99 2.35 -15.92
N SER A 63 14.05 2.99 -15.40
CA SER A 63 14.13 3.41 -13.98
C SER A 63 14.10 4.93 -13.78
N ASN A 64 14.23 5.71 -14.87
CA ASN A 64 14.18 7.17 -14.77
C ASN A 64 12.74 7.65 -14.59
N ASP A 65 12.40 8.06 -13.37
CA ASP A 65 11.09 8.62 -13.03
C ASP A 65 11.07 10.13 -13.27
N GLY A 66 10.44 10.54 -14.38
CA GLY A 66 10.24 11.94 -14.77
C GLY A 66 8.96 12.58 -14.24
N SER A 67 8.23 11.93 -13.34
CA SER A 67 6.97 12.45 -12.80
C SER A 67 7.21 13.67 -11.90
N PRO A 68 6.28 14.64 -11.84
CA PRO A 68 6.40 15.78 -10.93
C PRO A 68 6.44 15.31 -9.47
N LYS A 69 7.38 15.86 -8.70
CA LYS A 69 7.54 15.54 -7.28
C LYS A 69 7.38 16.81 -6.45
N GLY A 70 6.42 16.82 -5.54
CA GLY A 70 6.34 17.81 -4.47
C GLY A 70 7.38 17.54 -3.38
N GLU A 71 7.55 18.50 -2.49
CA GLU A 71 8.37 18.33 -1.29
C GLU A 71 7.87 17.15 -0.45
N ARG A 72 8.80 16.33 0.06
CA ARG A 72 8.49 15.17 0.89
C ARG A 72 9.28 15.23 2.18
N ASN A 73 8.55 15.30 3.30
CA ASN A 73 9.12 15.26 4.64
C ASN A 73 9.03 13.86 5.22
N ILE A 74 10.17 13.27 5.57
CA ILE A 74 10.26 11.97 6.25
C ILE A 74 10.66 12.23 7.70
N VAL A 75 9.77 11.88 8.64
CA VAL A 75 9.97 12.12 10.07
C VAL A 75 9.94 10.78 10.82
N LEU A 76 10.98 10.51 11.60
CA LEU A 76 11.06 9.36 12.49
C LEU A 76 10.63 9.78 13.89
N VAL A 77 9.53 9.20 14.38
CA VAL A 77 8.98 9.52 15.71
C VAL A 77 9.22 8.36 16.67
N ASN A 78 9.96 8.64 17.74
CA ASN A 78 10.14 7.71 18.85
C ASN A 78 9.17 8.11 19.98
N PRO A 79 8.23 7.23 20.40
CA PRO A 79 7.29 7.55 21.48
C PRO A 79 8.00 7.98 22.77
N PRO A 80 7.47 8.97 23.50
CA PRO A 80 8.11 9.47 24.72
C PRO A 80 8.18 8.40 25.82
N LEU A 81 9.14 8.53 26.72
CA LEU A 81 9.19 7.75 27.95
C LEU A 81 8.12 8.27 28.90
N LEU A 82 7.27 7.36 29.40
CA LEU A 82 6.32 7.63 30.48
C LEU A 82 6.99 7.41 31.85
N ASP A 83 7.91 6.45 31.91
CA ASP A 83 8.73 6.17 33.07
C ASP A 83 10.17 5.96 32.59
N ALA A 84 11.07 6.87 32.99
CA ALA A 84 12.46 6.84 32.57
C ALA A 84 13.27 5.77 33.32
N GLU A 85 12.90 5.45 34.57
CA GLU A 85 13.60 4.47 35.39
C GLU A 85 13.28 3.05 34.92
N LEU A 86 12.01 2.79 34.58
CA LEU A 86 11.56 1.50 34.06
C LEU A 86 11.71 1.37 32.53
N GLY A 87 12.08 2.44 31.84
CA GLY A 87 12.20 2.47 30.38
C GLY A 87 10.86 2.30 29.63
N ILE A 88 9.73 2.53 30.31
CA ILE A 88 8.39 2.35 29.75
C ILE A 88 8.07 3.51 28.82
N ARG A 89 7.72 3.21 27.57
CA ARG A 89 7.32 4.20 26.57
C ARG A 89 5.82 4.21 26.35
N GLN A 90 5.33 5.36 25.90
CA GLN A 90 3.97 5.46 25.40
C GLN A 90 3.77 4.53 24.21
N SER A 91 2.56 3.96 24.09
CA SER A 91 2.21 3.14 22.93
C SER A 91 2.34 3.95 21.64
N ALA A 92 3.07 3.39 20.66
CA ALA A 92 3.18 3.95 19.33
C ALA A 92 1.82 4.18 18.66
N GLN A 93 0.79 3.39 19.01
CA GLN A 93 -0.56 3.58 18.48
C GLN A 93 -1.20 4.89 18.97
N PHE A 94 -0.95 5.28 20.23
CA PHE A 94 -1.48 6.55 20.74
C PHE A 94 -0.76 7.75 20.12
N VAL A 95 0.56 7.66 19.96
CA VAL A 95 1.34 8.70 19.27
C VAL A 95 0.89 8.83 17.80
N ALA A 96 0.72 7.70 17.10
CA ALA A 96 0.21 7.68 15.73
C ALA A 96 -1.21 8.27 15.63
N ARG A 97 -2.10 7.93 16.57
CA ARG A 97 -3.44 8.54 16.67
C ARG A 97 -3.34 10.05 16.81
N ASP A 98 -2.50 10.57 17.69
CA ASP A 98 -2.41 12.01 17.95
C ASP A 98 -1.92 12.80 16.74
N ILE A 99 -0.89 12.27 16.07
CA ILE A 99 -0.38 12.84 14.84
C ILE A 99 -1.48 12.83 13.77
N ALA A 100 -2.11 11.67 13.54
CA ALA A 100 -3.15 11.52 12.53
C ALA A 100 -4.36 12.41 12.80
N ALA A 101 -4.83 12.47 14.05
CA ALA A 101 -5.97 13.31 14.44
C ALA A 101 -5.67 14.79 14.22
N ARG A 102 -4.45 15.24 14.52
CA ARG A 102 -4.02 16.61 14.24
C ARG A 102 -4.02 16.89 12.74
N LEU A 103 -3.41 16.03 11.93
CA LEU A 103 -3.38 16.19 10.48
C LEU A 103 -4.79 16.25 9.88
N ILE A 104 -5.69 15.36 10.32
CA ILE A 104 -7.08 15.33 9.85
C ILE A 104 -7.81 16.64 10.20
N ARG A 105 -7.65 17.14 11.43
CA ARG A 105 -8.27 18.40 11.87
C ARG A 105 -7.74 19.63 11.11
N GLU A 106 -6.46 19.63 10.74
CA GLU A 106 -5.84 20.67 9.92
C GLU A 106 -6.20 20.57 8.43
N GLY A 107 -7.07 19.63 8.05
CA GLY A 107 -7.46 19.48 6.65
C GLY A 107 -6.37 18.82 5.79
N ALA A 108 -5.51 17.98 6.37
CA ALA A 108 -4.69 17.02 5.61
C ALA A 108 -5.39 15.65 5.49
N GLN A 109 -5.31 15.03 4.30
CA GLN A 109 -5.80 13.67 4.09
C GLN A 109 -4.74 12.69 4.61
N THR A 110 -5.16 11.75 5.46
CA THR A 110 -4.23 10.94 6.26
C THR A 110 -4.50 9.46 6.11
N ILE A 111 -3.43 8.68 5.87
CA ILE A 111 -3.48 7.22 5.86
C ILE A 111 -2.63 6.69 7.03
N CYS A 112 -3.21 5.80 7.82
CA CYS A 112 -2.57 5.16 8.96
C CYS A 112 -2.45 3.66 8.72
N PHE A 113 -1.22 3.15 8.64
CA PHE A 113 -0.96 1.71 8.52
C PHE A 113 -0.76 1.07 9.89
N ALA A 114 -1.42 -0.08 10.11
CA ALA A 114 -1.30 -0.89 11.30
C ALA A 114 -0.90 -2.33 10.95
N ARG A 115 -0.07 -2.95 11.80
CA ARG A 115 0.54 -4.26 11.54
C ARG A 115 -0.43 -5.45 11.67
N SER A 116 -1.58 -5.27 12.31
CA SER A 116 -2.56 -6.34 12.51
C SER A 116 -3.99 -5.83 12.37
N ARG A 117 -4.93 -6.75 12.11
CA ARG A 117 -6.36 -6.44 12.05
C ARG A 117 -6.84 -5.83 13.37
N GLN A 118 -6.47 -6.43 14.50
CA GLN A 118 -6.83 -5.91 15.83
C GLN A 118 -6.29 -4.49 16.05
N ALA A 119 -5.02 -4.24 15.67
CA ALA A 119 -4.41 -2.92 15.78
C ALA A 119 -5.11 -1.88 14.89
N THR A 120 -5.59 -2.30 13.71
CA THR A 120 -6.36 -1.47 12.77
C THR A 120 -7.70 -1.04 13.38
N GLU A 121 -8.46 -2.00 13.95
CA GLU A 121 -9.77 -1.71 14.56
C GLU A 121 -9.62 -0.81 15.80
N LEU A 122 -8.61 -1.05 16.64
CA LEU A 122 -8.32 -0.22 17.81
C LEU A 122 -7.94 1.21 17.40
N LEU A 123 -7.01 1.35 16.46
CA LEU A 123 -6.58 2.67 15.98
C LEU A 123 -7.72 3.42 15.29
N LEU A 124 -8.55 2.73 14.49
CA LEU A 124 -9.75 3.31 13.89
C LEU A 124 -10.71 3.83 14.96
N THR A 125 -10.97 3.05 16.00
CA THR A 125 -11.85 3.44 17.11
C THR A 125 -11.32 4.67 17.82
N TYR A 126 -10.03 4.68 18.17
CA TYR A 126 -9.39 5.81 18.84
C TYR A 126 -9.34 7.06 17.98
N LEU A 127 -9.05 6.91 16.68
CA LEU A 127 -8.95 8.02 15.76
C LEU A 127 -10.31 8.65 15.52
N ARG A 128 -11.35 7.83 15.32
CA ARG A 128 -12.74 8.30 15.25
C ARG A 128 -13.10 9.10 16.49
N GLY A 129 -12.86 8.57 17.68
CA GLY A 129 -13.10 9.27 18.94
C GLY A 129 -12.38 10.61 19.07
N ALA A 130 -11.14 10.70 18.56
CA ALA A 130 -10.33 11.91 18.59
C ALA A 130 -10.66 12.94 17.49
N THR A 131 -11.50 12.57 16.51
CA THR A 131 -11.91 13.41 15.38
C THR A 131 -13.43 13.52 15.27
N ILE A 132 -14.18 13.30 16.36
CA ILE A 132 -15.62 13.54 16.38
C ILE A 132 -15.85 15.04 16.25
N ASP A 133 -16.46 15.45 15.15
CA ASP A 133 -17.11 16.75 15.02
C ASP A 133 -18.61 16.58 15.27
N VAL A 134 -19.15 17.34 16.23
CA VAL A 134 -20.58 17.32 16.56
C VAL A 134 -21.38 17.71 15.31
N GLY A 135 -22.23 16.80 14.83
CA GLY A 135 -23.13 17.03 13.71
C GLY A 135 -22.59 16.64 12.32
N ARG A 136 -21.42 16.01 12.21
CA ARG A 136 -20.91 15.46 10.94
C ARG A 136 -20.55 13.97 11.06
N PRO A 137 -20.83 13.15 10.02
CA PRO A 137 -20.32 11.78 9.97
C PRO A 137 -18.79 11.77 10.06
N SER A 138 -18.23 10.77 10.76
CA SER A 138 -16.78 10.63 10.81
C SER A 138 -16.23 10.44 9.41
N SER A 139 -15.32 11.32 9.00
CA SER A 139 -14.59 11.23 7.74
C SER A 139 -13.43 10.23 7.79
N VAL A 140 -13.40 9.38 8.83
CA VAL A 140 -12.37 8.37 9.08
C VAL A 140 -12.95 6.96 8.89
N LEU A 141 -12.41 6.23 7.92
CA LEU A 141 -12.85 4.88 7.56
C LEU A 141 -11.75 3.84 7.83
N GLY A 142 -12.16 2.59 8.05
CA GLY A 142 -11.24 1.45 8.03
C GLY A 142 -11.02 1.01 6.59
N TYR A 143 -9.95 0.25 6.35
CA TYR A 143 -9.76 -0.50 5.10
C TYR A 143 -9.09 -1.84 5.40
N ARG A 144 -9.74 -2.93 5.01
CA ARG A 144 -9.21 -4.29 5.20
C ARG A 144 -9.62 -5.17 4.03
N GLY A 145 -8.76 -6.14 3.69
CA GLY A 145 -9.02 -7.07 2.58
C GLY A 145 -10.26 -7.96 2.75
N GLY A 146 -10.86 -8.01 3.95
CA GLY A 146 -12.11 -8.74 4.21
C GLY A 146 -13.39 -7.92 3.95
N TYR A 147 -13.28 -6.66 3.55
CA TYR A 147 -14.44 -5.88 3.10
C TYR A 147 -14.93 -6.32 1.72
N LEU A 148 -16.21 -6.09 1.46
CA LEU A 148 -16.81 -6.34 0.16
C LEU A 148 -16.11 -5.47 -0.89
N PRO A 149 -16.01 -5.95 -2.15
CA PRO A 149 -15.43 -5.17 -3.23
C PRO A 149 -16.05 -3.77 -3.39
N GLU A 150 -17.37 -3.66 -3.21
CA GLU A 150 -18.10 -2.39 -3.33
C GLU A 150 -17.75 -1.40 -2.20
N GLU A 151 -17.59 -1.90 -0.97
CA GLU A 151 -17.16 -1.10 0.18
C GLU A 151 -15.76 -0.53 -0.05
N ARG A 152 -14.83 -1.37 -0.54
CA ARG A 152 -13.45 -0.93 -0.85
C ARG A 152 -13.44 0.15 -1.92
N ARG A 153 -14.19 -0.03 -3.01
CA ARG A 153 -14.32 0.97 -4.08
C ARG A 153 -14.92 2.28 -3.59
N ALA A 154 -15.90 2.23 -2.69
CA ALA A 154 -16.48 3.44 -2.11
C ALA A 154 -15.45 4.22 -1.26
N ILE A 155 -14.64 3.52 -0.47
CA ILE A 155 -13.56 4.13 0.32
C ILE A 155 -12.49 4.73 -0.61
N GLU A 156 -12.07 3.99 -1.63
CA GLU A 156 -11.06 4.42 -2.62
C GLU A 156 -11.53 5.66 -3.40
N LYS A 157 -12.78 5.66 -3.86
CA LYS A 157 -13.40 6.82 -4.49
C LYS A 157 -13.46 8.01 -3.53
N GLY A 158 -13.87 7.78 -2.28
CA GLY A 158 -13.93 8.82 -1.26
C GLY A 158 -12.57 9.42 -0.93
N LEU A 159 -11.49 8.64 -0.95
CA LEU A 159 -10.12 9.14 -0.83
C LEU A 159 -9.76 10.02 -2.03
N ARG A 160 -10.03 9.57 -3.25
CA ARG A 160 -9.71 10.32 -4.48
C ARG A 160 -10.47 11.65 -4.58
N GLU A 161 -11.74 11.66 -4.17
CA GLU A 161 -12.59 12.86 -4.21
C GLU A 161 -12.42 13.75 -2.97
N GLY A 162 -11.61 13.35 -1.99
CA GLY A 162 -11.38 14.10 -0.75
C GLY A 162 -12.54 14.06 0.26
N GLY A 163 -13.58 13.24 0.00
CA GLY A 163 -14.70 13.01 0.92
C GLY A 163 -14.31 12.16 2.13
N VAL A 164 -13.26 11.35 2.02
CA VAL A 164 -12.65 10.59 3.12
C VAL A 164 -11.35 11.28 3.52
N ARG A 165 -11.29 11.72 4.78
CA ARG A 165 -10.17 12.50 5.33
C ARG A 165 -9.14 11.64 6.03
N GLY A 166 -9.56 10.47 6.52
CA GLY A 166 -8.70 9.52 7.21
C GLY A 166 -9.00 8.08 6.83
N VAL A 167 -7.97 7.26 6.60
CA VAL A 167 -8.12 5.81 6.48
C VAL A 167 -7.15 5.08 7.39
N VAL A 168 -7.65 4.06 8.10
CA VAL A 168 -6.82 3.13 8.88
C VAL A 168 -6.81 1.77 8.21
N ALA A 169 -5.63 1.27 7.85
CA ALA A 169 -5.49 0.08 7.02
C ALA A 169 -4.41 -0.87 7.51
N THR A 170 -4.51 -2.14 7.10
CA THR A 170 -3.34 -3.04 7.06
C THR A 170 -2.55 -2.81 5.78
N ASN A 171 -1.58 -3.68 5.50
CA ASN A 171 -0.91 -3.80 4.20
C ASN A 171 -1.86 -4.04 3.00
N ALA A 172 -3.17 -4.20 3.21
CA ALA A 172 -4.13 -4.37 2.13
C ALA A 172 -4.22 -3.15 1.21
N LEU A 173 -3.84 -1.97 1.71
CA LEU A 173 -3.73 -0.73 0.93
C LEU A 173 -2.33 -0.49 0.35
N GLU A 174 -1.36 -1.38 0.62
CA GLU A 174 -0.01 -1.29 0.02
C GLU A 174 0.05 -1.89 -1.39
N LEU A 175 -0.92 -2.74 -1.75
CA LEU A 175 -1.11 -3.22 -3.13
C LEU A 175 -1.59 -2.05 -3.98
N GLY A 176 -1.01 -1.82 -5.16
CA GLY A 176 -1.08 -0.60 -5.99
C GLY A 176 -2.48 -0.09 -6.36
N ILE A 177 -3.24 0.33 -5.35
CA ILE A 177 -4.57 0.92 -5.47
C ILE A 177 -4.38 2.41 -5.70
N ASP A 178 -5.01 2.88 -6.76
CA ASP A 178 -5.03 4.27 -7.19
C ASP A 178 -5.94 5.11 -6.27
N ILE A 179 -5.40 5.56 -5.14
CA ILE A 179 -6.10 6.33 -4.09
C ILE A 179 -5.76 7.83 -4.09
N GLY A 180 -5.10 8.34 -5.14
CA GLY A 180 -4.64 9.72 -5.27
C GLY A 180 -4.74 10.23 -6.69
#